data_AF-A0A963RNZ1-F1
#
_entry.id   AF-A0A963RNZ1-F1
#
_cell.length_a   1.000
_cell.length_b   1.000
_cell.length_c   1.000
_cell.angle_alpha   90.00
_cell.angle_beta   90.00
_cell.angle_gamma   90.00
#
_symmetry.space_group_name_H-M   'P 1'
#
loop_
_entity.id
_entity.type
_entity.pdbx_description
1 polymer ?
#
loop_
_entity_poly.entity_id
_entity_poly.type
_entity_poly.pdbx_seq_one_letter_code
_entity_poly.pdbx_strand_id
1 'polypeptide(L)'
;AGIWALGVVSLLMDVSSEMIHALLPLFMVGTLGMGVAEVGLLEGLAEATALVVKVFSGAISDWVGRRKPLAVLGYGLAAVTKPLFALATGPGLVVAARLL
;
A
#
# COMPACT_ATOMS: atom_id res chain seq x y z
N ALA A 1 -13.06 -14.58 -20.64
CA ALA A 1 -12.48 -13.23 -20.75
C ALA A 1 -12.16 -12.61 -19.38
N GLY A 2 -13.12 -12.53 -18.44
CA GLY A 2 -12.90 -11.86 -17.13
C GLY A 2 -11.79 -12.45 -16.26
N ILE A 3 -11.56 -13.78 -16.28
CA ILE A 3 -10.50 -14.43 -15.50
C ILE A 3 -9.11 -14.02 -16.01
N TRP A 4 -8.92 -13.98 -17.34
CA TRP A 4 -7.66 -13.52 -17.95
C TRP A 4 -7.40 -12.03 -17.67
N ALA A 5 -8.43 -11.19 -17.76
CA ALA A 5 -8.30 -9.77 -17.44
C ALA A 5 -7.94 -9.52 -15.97
N LEU A 6 -8.60 -10.21 -15.03
CA LEU A 6 -8.28 -10.12 -13.60
C LEU A 6 -6.89 -10.68 -13.28
N GLY A 7 -6.48 -11.78 -13.92
CA GLY A 7 -5.15 -12.36 -13.76
C GLY A 7 -4.04 -11.39 -14.16
N VAL A 8 -4.19 -10.71 -15.30
CA VAL A 8 -3.22 -9.70 -15.75
C VAL A 8 -3.18 -8.49 -14.82
N VAL A 9 -4.34 -7.98 -14.39
CA VAL A 9 -4.40 -6.85 -13.44
C VAL A 9 -3.74 -7.22 -12.10
N SER A 10 -4.00 -8.43 -11.59
CA SER A 10 -3.37 -8.91 -10.36
C SER A 10 -1.86 -9.00 -10.50
N LEU A 11 -1.38 -9.60 -11.60
CA LEU A 11 0.05 -9.73 -11.87
C LEU A 11 0.75 -8.38 -11.98
N LEU A 12 0.16 -7.42 -12.69
CA LEU A 12 0.70 -6.06 -12.80
C LEU A 12 0.70 -5.33 -11.44
N MET A 13 -0.33 -5.55 -10.62
CA MET A 13 -0.39 -4.97 -9.28
C MET A 13 0.66 -5.56 -8.34
N ASP A 14 0.90 -6.87 -8.38
CA ASP A 14 1.92 -7.53 -7.55
C ASP A 14 3.32 -7.06 -7.94
N VAL A 15 3.65 -7.11 -9.24
CA VAL A 15 4.96 -6.65 -9.73
C VAL A 15 5.23 -5.19 -9.33
N SER A 16 4.23 -4.32 -9.50
CA SER A 16 4.37 -2.91 -9.11
C SER A 16 4.54 -2.74 -7.60
N SER A 17 3.86 -3.53 -6.77
CA SER A 17 3.93 -3.41 -5.31
C SER A 17 5.28 -3.93 -4.80
N GLU A 18 5.76 -5.06 -5.32
CA GLU A 18 7.06 -5.63 -4.97
C GLU A 18 8.24 -4.71 -5.36
N MET A 19 8.15 -4.04 -6.51
CA MET A 19 9.14 -3.03 -6.90
C MET A 19 9.24 -1.89 -5.89
N ILE A 20 8.10 -1.39 -5.41
CA ILE A 20 8.08 -0.33 -4.39
C ILE A 20 8.65 -0.86 -3.08
N HIS A 21 8.25 -2.05 -2.64
CA HIS A 21 8.75 -2.66 -1.40
C HIS A 21 10.28 -2.82 -1.38
N ALA A 22 10.89 -3.21 -2.51
CA ALA A 22 12.34 -3.37 -2.59
C ALA A 22 13.08 -2.02 -2.61
N LEU A 23 12.50 -0.98 -3.22
CA LEU A 23 13.17 0.30 -3.45
C LEU A 23 12.92 1.35 -2.35
N LEU A 24 11.78 1.28 -1.67
CA LEU A 24 11.38 2.29 -0.69
C LEU A 24 12.38 2.44 0.47
N PRO A 25 12.85 1.35 1.13
CA PRO A 25 13.76 1.47 2.26
C PRO A 25 15.12 2.04 1.83
N LEU A 26 15.59 1.64 0.66
CA LEU A 26 16.81 2.14 0.03
C LEU A 26 16.72 3.63 -0.30
N PHE A 27 15.57 4.10 -0.80
CA PHE A 27 15.32 5.51 -1.04
C PHE A 27 15.26 6.31 0.27
N MET A 28 14.57 5.79 1.29
CA MET A 28 14.41 6.46 2.58
C MET A 28 15.75 6.65 3.32
N VAL A 29 16.61 5.63 3.33
CA VAL A 29 17.94 5.74 3.94
C VAL A 29 18.90 6.52 3.04
N GLY A 30 18.95 6.18 1.75
CA GLY A 30 19.98 6.68 0.83
C GLY A 30 19.77 8.11 0.33
N THR A 31 18.52 8.53 0.13
CA THR A 31 18.21 9.86 -0.45
C THR A 31 17.55 10.81 0.54
N LEU A 32 16.67 10.29 1.42
CA LEU A 32 15.99 11.11 2.42
C LEU A 32 16.78 11.23 3.74
N GLY A 33 17.87 10.47 3.89
CA GLY A 33 18.73 10.51 5.07
C GLY A 33 18.05 9.99 6.35
N MET A 34 16.98 9.22 6.22
CA MET A 34 16.22 8.67 7.34
C MET A 34 17.04 7.60 8.08
N GLY A 35 16.97 7.58 9.41
CA GLY A 35 17.68 6.58 10.21
C GLY A 35 17.11 5.17 10.01
N VAL A 36 17.95 4.13 10.07
CA VAL A 36 17.49 2.72 9.94
C VAL A 36 16.44 2.37 10.99
N ALA A 37 16.57 2.92 12.21
CA ALA A 37 15.58 2.75 13.27
C ALA A 37 14.23 3.43 12.95
N GLU A 38 14.26 4.60 12.31
CA GLU A 38 13.05 5.33 11.89
C GLU A 38 12.32 4.60 10.76
N VAL A 39 13.08 4.06 9.78
CA VAL A 39 12.54 3.23 8.70
C VAL A 39 11.89 1.96 9.26
N GLY A 40 12.57 1.26 10.17
CA GLY A 40 12.00 0.06 10.80
C GLY A 40 10.73 0.34 11.59
N LEU A 41 10.66 1.47 12.29
CA LEU A 41 9.46 1.89 13.03
C LEU A 41 8.31 2.23 12.09
N LEU A 42 8.61 2.88 10.97
CA LEU A 42 7.63 3.22 9.94
C LEU A 42 7.10 1.99 9.20
N GLU A 43 7.96 1.06 8.80
CA GLU A 43 7.53 -0.21 8.19
C GLU A 43 6.68 -1.03 9.16
N GLY A 44 7.09 -1.13 10.42
CA GLY A 44 6.33 -1.81 11.47
C GLY A 44 4.94 -1.20 11.68
N LEU A 45 4.84 0.13 11.73
CA LEU A 45 3.55 0.82 11.83
C LEU A 45 2.69 0.61 10.59
N ALA A 46 3.26 0.66 9.39
CA ALA A 46 2.53 0.43 8.15
C ALA A 46 1.94 -0.97 8.09
N GLU A 47 2.73 -1.99 8.45
CA GLU A 47 2.28 -3.38 8.47
C GLU A 47 1.23 -3.64 9.55
N ALA A 48 1.41 -3.08 10.75
CA ALA A 48 0.40 -3.14 11.81
C ALA A 48 -0.92 -2.51 11.37
N THR A 49 -0.87 -1.34 10.73
CA THR A 49 -2.06 -0.65 10.21
C THR A 49 -2.74 -1.49 9.13
N ALA A 50 -1.98 -2.09 8.21
CA ALA A 50 -2.53 -2.96 7.17
C ALA A 50 -3.22 -4.20 7.74
N LEU A 51 -2.64 -4.83 8.77
CA LEU A 51 -3.24 -5.98 9.45
C LEU A 51 -4.53 -5.61 10.18
N VAL A 52 -4.53 -4.48 10.90
CA VAL A 52 -5.73 -3.93 11.56
C VAL A 52 -6.84 -3.70 10.52
N VAL A 53 -6.53 -3.00 9.43
CA VAL A 53 -7.50 -2.73 8.35
C VAL A 53 -7.99 -4.03 7.72
N LYS A 54 -7.13 -5.03 7.50
CA LYS A 54 -7.54 -6.36 6.99
C LYS A 54 -8.54 -7.05 7.91
N VAL A 55 -8.30 -7.07 9.22
CA VAL A 55 -9.19 -7.71 10.19
C VAL A 55 -10.57 -7.04 10.19
N PHE A 56 -10.60 -5.71 10.26
CA PHE A 56 -11.87 -4.97 10.31
C PHE A 56 -12.59 -4.97 8.96
N SER A 57 -11.89 -4.80 7.84
CA SER A 57 -12.50 -4.83 6.51
C SER A 57 -13.06 -6.21 6.15
N GLY A 58 -12.42 -7.29 6.59
CA GLY A 58 -12.95 -8.66 6.47
C GLY A 58 -14.27 -8.82 7.22
N ALA A 59 -14.30 -8.43 8.50
CA ALA A 59 -15.52 -8.50 9.33
C ALA A 59 -16.66 -7.63 8.76
N ILE A 60 -16.35 -6.41 8.30
CA ILE A 60 -17.31 -5.50 7.67
C ILE A 60 -17.82 -6.08 6.35
N SER A 61 -16.93 -6.66 5.52
CA SER A 61 -17.30 -7.29 4.26
C SER A 61 -18.25 -8.46 4.46
N ASP A 62 -17.98 -9.31 5.45
CA ASP A 62 -18.81 -10.46 5.77
C ASP A 62 -20.17 -10.06 6.34
N TRP A 63 -20.21 -8.98 7.13
CA TRP A 63 -21.46 -8.46 7.69
C TRP A 63 -22.34 -7.75 6.64
N VAL A 64 -21.73 -7.00 5.71
CA VAL A 64 -22.44 -6.25 4.66
C VAL A 64 -22.89 -7.17 3.51
N GLY A 65 -22.23 -8.31 3.31
CA GLY A 65 -22.57 -9.30 2.27
C GLY A 65 -22.35 -8.82 0.81
N ARG A 66 -21.98 -7.55 0.59
CA ARG A 66 -21.67 -6.96 -0.72
C ARG A 66 -20.20 -6.56 -0.82
N ARG A 67 -19.40 -7.48 -1.37
CA ARG A 67 -17.93 -7.40 -1.47
C ARG A 67 -17.42 -6.37 -2.51
N LYS A 68 -18.25 -6.06 -3.51
CA LYS A 68 -17.88 -5.22 -4.67
C LYS A 68 -17.51 -3.77 -4.33
N PRO A 69 -18.31 -2.99 -3.56
CA PRO A 69 -17.96 -1.60 -3.22
C PRO A 69 -16.74 -1.50 -2.28
N LEU A 70 -16.58 -2.44 -1.36
CA LEU A 70 -15.40 -2.50 -0.46
C LEU A 70 -14.11 -2.78 -1.24
N ALA A 71 -14.16 -3.69 -2.22
CA ALA A 71 -13.03 -3.95 -3.09
C ALA A 71 -12.67 -2.72 -3.95
N VAL A 72 -13.66 -2.02 -4.51
CA VAL A 72 -13.42 -0.81 -5.32
C VAL A 72 -12.80 0.31 -4.48
N LEU A 73 -13.23 0.49 -3.23
CA LEU A 73 -12.63 1.45 -2.31
C LEU A 73 -11.17 1.10 -1.99
N GLY A 74 -10.88 -0.16 -1.67
CA GLY A 74 -9.51 -0.60 -1.36
C GLY A 74 -8.56 -0.47 -2.55
N TYR A 75 -8.99 -0.89 -3.75
CA TYR A 75 -8.19 -0.72 -4.96
C TYR A 75 -8.07 0.76 -5.38
N GLY A 76 -9.11 1.56 -5.16
CA GLY A 76 -9.08 3.00 -5.41
C GLY A 76 -8.06 3.72 -4.53
N LEU A 77 -8.01 3.39 -3.24
CA LEU A 77 -6.99 3.91 -2.33
C LEU A 77 -5.57 3.53 -2.78
N ALA A 78 -5.35 2.25 -3.10
CA ALA A 78 -4.05 1.75 -3.57
C ALA A 78 -3.59 2.40 -4.89
N ALA A 79 -4.54 2.77 -5.76
CA ALA A 79 -4.22 3.46 -7.01
C ALA A 79 -3.81 4.92 -6.79
N VAL A 80 -4.32 5.58 -5.74
CA VAL A 80 -3.99 6.98 -5.40
C VAL A 80 -2.67 7.09 -4.63
N THR A 81 -2.31 6.09 -3.83
CA THR A 81 -1.04 6.09 -3.07
C THR A 81 0.19 5.92 -3.95
N LYS A 82 0.10 5.20 -5.07
CA LYS A 82 1.24 4.99 -5.98
C LYS A 82 1.78 6.29 -6.61
N PRO A 83 0.95 7.19 -7.16
CA PRO A 83 1.39 8.53 -7.60
C PRO A 83 1.91 9.42 -6.47
N LEU A 84 1.40 9.27 -5.25
CA LEU A 84 1.85 10.06 -4.09
C LEU A 84 3.32 9.79 -3.76
N PHE A 85 3.82 8.56 -3.96
CA PHE A 85 5.26 8.27 -3.83
C PHE A 85 6.11 8.98 -4.89
N ALA A 86 5.62 9.10 -6.13
CA ALA A 86 6.34 9.80 -7.21
C ALA A 86 6.36 11.33 -7.01
N LEU A 87 5.35 11.87 -6.32
CA LEU A 87 5.25 13.31 -6.00
C LEU A 87 5.88 13.66 -4.65
N ALA A 88 6.45 12.70 -3.93
CA ALA A 88 7.00 12.92 -2.60
C ALA A 88 8.28 13.77 -2.65
N THR A 89 8.12 15.05 -2.30
CA THR A 89 9.22 16.02 -2.16
C THR A 89 9.84 16.03 -0.75
N GLY A 90 9.33 15.23 0.18
CA GLY A 90 9.84 15.15 1.55
C GLY A 90 9.34 13.93 2.34
N PRO A 91 9.96 13.63 3.50
CA PRO A 91 9.72 12.40 4.26
C PRO A 91 8.28 12.27 4.77
N GLY A 92 7.60 13.38 5.09
CA GLY A 92 6.22 13.36 5.54
C GLY A 92 5.22 12.82 4.51
N LEU A 93 5.46 13.07 3.21
CA LEU A 93 4.59 12.55 2.14
C LEU A 93 4.80 11.05 1.94
N VAL A 94 6.04 10.56 2.11
CA VAL A 94 6.36 9.12 2.08
C VAL A 94 5.71 8.38 3.24
N VAL A 95 5.75 8.96 4.44
CA VAL A 95 5.09 8.41 5.63
C VAL A 95 3.58 8.33 5.40
N ALA A 96 2.96 9.43 4.94
CA ALA A 96 1.53 9.46 4.67
C ALA A 96 1.11 8.46 3.58
N ALA A 97 1.86 8.38 2.48
CA ALA A 97 1.59 7.44 1.40
C ALA A 97 1.78 5.97 1.83
N ARG A 98 2.63 5.69 2.82
CA ARG A 98 2.90 4.34 3.33
C ARG A 98 1.87 3.87 4.37
N LEU A 99 1.21 4.80 5.05
CA LEU A 99 0.16 4.51 6.04
C LEU A 99 -1.25 4.45 5.44
N LEU A 100 -1.43 4.88 4.19
CA LEU A 100 -2.67 4.80 3.41
C LEU A 100 -2.76 3.50 2.61
#